data_AF-A0A9W7ZZ20-F1
#
_entry.id   AF-A0A9W7ZZ20-F1
#
_cell.length_a   1.000
_cell.length_b   1.000
_cell.length_c   1.000
_cell.angle_alpha   90.00
_cell.angle_beta   90.00
_cell.angle_gamma   90.00
#
_symmetry.space_group_name_H-M   'P 1'
#
loop_
_entity.id
_entity.type
_entity.pdbx_description
1 polymer ?
#
loop_
_entity_poly.entity_id
_entity_poly.type
_entity_poly.pdbx_seq_one_letter_code
_entity_poly.pdbx_strand_id
1 'polypeptide(L)'
;MYILSRVRDNLKILPEAFGKSREDAIRDEVNKKYSNRVLHDVGLCICLFDIEEMGDEFLEPTEGNVWVKTTFRLLVFRPILGEVLVGKIRSASPAGLKVSLGFFDDVIIPEDLLPENRVFDSNEGVWIWKLDGNDFYMDVDETIRVRVVDEAFIDANPPRQNPNNTAEPAPMPPPYAITCTIAEEGLGLTSCYSTTNRPWDMDIIEAQAQVETLAEDILTDKQLSVDYDKRRNENRQAIRALKKPDFGKKATLNMGEFFIDLPKTKAIKIVEEDQKELEKAINDVRDRIKEKTQKLYNLE
;
A
#
# COMPACT_ATOMS: atom_id res chain seq x y z
N MET A 1 11.91 -3.62 -0.61
CA MET A 1 11.94 -4.35 0.67
C MET A 1 11.40 -5.78 0.57
N TYR A 2 10.40 -6.04 -0.30
CA TYR A 2 9.83 -7.37 -0.48
C TYR A 2 10.18 -7.97 -1.85
N ILE A 3 10.37 -9.29 -1.87
CA ILE A 3 10.61 -10.08 -3.08
C ILE A 3 9.65 -11.27 -3.13
N LEU A 4 9.36 -11.76 -4.34
CA LEU A 4 8.68 -13.03 -4.54
C LEU A 4 9.71 -14.13 -4.71
N SER A 5 9.70 -15.10 -3.81
CA SER A 5 10.60 -16.26 -3.86
C SER A 5 9.84 -17.51 -4.28
N ARG A 6 10.26 -18.12 -5.40
CA ARG A 6 9.70 -19.38 -5.89
C ARG A 6 10.29 -20.55 -5.11
N VAL A 7 9.43 -21.35 -4.47
CA VAL A 7 9.80 -22.50 -3.66
C VAL A 7 9.09 -23.75 -4.20
N ARG A 8 9.83 -24.86 -4.28
CA ARG A 8 9.28 -26.19 -4.58
C ARG A 8 9.43 -27.06 -3.34
N ASP A 9 8.32 -27.61 -2.87
CA ASP A 9 8.30 -28.36 -1.61
C ASP A 9 7.27 -29.51 -1.65
N ASN A 10 7.48 -30.48 -0.77
CA ASN A 10 6.55 -31.57 -0.51
C ASN A 10 5.77 -31.25 0.76
N LEU A 11 4.48 -30.98 0.62
CA LEU A 11 3.60 -30.60 1.72
C LEU A 11 2.84 -31.82 2.22
N LYS A 12 2.81 -32.00 3.55
CA LYS A 12 2.02 -33.05 4.20
C LYS A 12 0.66 -32.51 4.60
N ILE A 13 -0.39 -33.04 3.97
CA ILE A 13 -1.79 -32.72 4.28
C ILE A 13 -2.34 -33.81 5.20
N LEU A 14 -2.80 -33.40 6.39
CA LEU A 14 -3.42 -34.26 7.38
C LEU A 14 -4.87 -34.63 6.99
N PRO A 15 -5.37 -35.83 7.36
CA PRO A 15 -6.74 -36.25 7.05
C PRO A 15 -7.83 -35.28 7.53
N GLU A 16 -7.59 -34.56 8.63
CA GLU A 16 -8.51 -33.54 9.17
C GLU A 16 -8.80 -32.42 8.16
N ALA A 17 -7.86 -32.14 7.25
CA ALA A 17 -7.99 -31.08 6.25
C ALA A 17 -8.71 -31.55 4.96
N PHE A 18 -9.05 -32.83 4.82
CA PHE A 18 -9.66 -33.37 3.58
C PHE A 18 -11.07 -32.84 3.30
N GLY A 19 -11.73 -32.23 4.29
CA GLY A 19 -13.01 -31.55 4.10
C GLY A 19 -12.90 -30.17 3.43
N LYS A 20 -11.69 -29.61 3.30
CA LYS A 20 -11.44 -28.31 2.66
C LYS A 20 -11.18 -28.46 1.17
N SER A 21 -11.22 -27.34 0.43
CA SER A 21 -10.73 -27.32 -0.94
C SER A 21 -9.23 -27.63 -0.96
N ARG A 22 -8.76 -28.26 -2.03
CA ARG A 22 -7.34 -28.62 -2.21
C ARG A 22 -6.42 -27.40 -2.09
N GLU A 23 -6.81 -26.30 -2.72
CA GLU A 23 -6.06 -25.04 -2.69
C GLU A 23 -5.98 -24.45 -1.29
N ASP A 24 -7.08 -24.50 -0.52
CA ASP A 24 -7.10 -23.97 0.84
C ASP A 24 -6.28 -24.84 1.80
N ALA A 25 -6.36 -26.17 1.66
CA ALA A 25 -5.54 -27.09 2.46
C ALA A 25 -4.04 -26.87 2.22
N ILE A 26 -3.63 -26.69 0.95
CA ILE A 26 -2.25 -26.37 0.59
C ILE A 26 -1.85 -24.99 1.13
N ARG A 27 -2.70 -23.97 0.95
CA ARG A 27 -2.45 -22.60 1.43
C ARG A 27 -2.22 -22.56 2.93
N ASP A 28 -3.06 -23.26 3.69
CA ASP A 28 -2.96 -23.34 5.15
C ASP A 28 -1.64 -24.01 5.58
N GLU A 29 -1.27 -25.14 4.96
CA GLU A 29 -0.03 -25.84 5.29
C GLU A 29 1.22 -25.06 4.87
N VAL A 30 1.21 -24.35 3.74
CA VAL A 30 2.32 -23.46 3.37
C VAL A 30 2.47 -22.34 4.38
N ASN A 31 1.40 -21.61 4.71
CA ASN A 31 1.48 -20.51 5.68
C ASN A 31 1.93 -21.04 7.05
N LYS A 32 1.40 -22.18 7.50
CA LYS A 32 1.83 -22.82 8.75
C LYS A 32 3.30 -23.23 8.75
N LYS A 33 3.83 -23.69 7.61
CA LYS A 33 5.22 -24.15 7.47
C LYS A 33 6.20 -22.99 7.32
N TYR A 34 5.84 -21.91 6.63
CA TYR A 34 6.77 -20.85 6.21
C TYR A 34 6.53 -19.49 6.85
N SER A 35 5.32 -19.13 7.28
CA SER A 35 5.07 -17.80 7.84
C SER A 35 5.93 -17.54 9.08
N ASN A 36 6.50 -16.34 9.13
CA ASN A 36 7.43 -15.88 10.16
C ASN A 36 8.67 -16.79 10.34
N ARG A 37 9.10 -17.47 9.27
CA ARG A 37 10.35 -18.24 9.26
C ARG A 37 11.37 -17.61 8.32
N VAL A 38 12.61 -17.58 8.79
CA VAL A 38 13.76 -17.19 7.96
C VAL A 38 14.20 -18.38 7.14
N LEU A 39 14.24 -18.21 5.83
CA LEU A 39 14.89 -19.13 4.91
C LEU A 39 16.31 -18.61 4.64
N HIS A 40 17.31 -19.45 4.88
CA HIS A 40 18.73 -19.12 4.66
C HIS A 40 18.95 -18.68 3.21
N ASP A 41 19.71 -17.60 3.01
CA ASP A 41 19.95 -16.95 1.71
C ASP A 41 18.69 -16.48 0.96
N VAL A 42 17.52 -16.44 1.60
CA VAL A 42 16.25 -16.04 0.97
C VAL A 42 15.57 -14.89 1.73
N GLY A 43 15.51 -14.93 3.06
CA GLY A 43 14.92 -13.87 3.89
C GLY A 43 13.78 -14.34 4.80
N LEU A 44 13.08 -13.38 5.42
CA LEU A 44 11.94 -13.65 6.31
C LEU A 44 10.66 -13.86 5.49
N CYS A 45 10.08 -15.05 5.56
CA CYS A 45 8.83 -15.36 4.88
C CYS A 45 7.62 -14.76 5.60
N ILE A 46 6.78 -14.03 4.87
CA ILE A 46 5.56 -13.41 5.41
C ILE A 46 4.37 -14.34 5.21
N CYS A 47 4.01 -14.59 3.95
CA CYS A 47 2.87 -15.43 3.58
C CYS A 47 3.02 -16.00 2.16
N LEU A 48 2.17 -16.98 1.85
CA LEU A 48 1.95 -17.45 0.49
C LEU A 48 1.38 -16.32 -0.38
N PHE A 49 2.01 -16.06 -1.52
CA PHE A 49 1.49 -15.16 -2.53
C PHE A 49 0.53 -15.89 -3.47
N ASP A 50 1.01 -16.91 -4.17
CA ASP A 50 0.19 -17.77 -5.02
C ASP A 50 0.82 -19.16 -5.23
N ILE A 51 0.00 -20.08 -5.72
CA ILE A 51 0.39 -21.45 -6.07
C ILE A 51 0.55 -21.49 -7.58
N GLU A 52 1.75 -21.83 -8.06
CA GLU A 52 2.02 -21.89 -9.51
C GLU A 52 1.68 -23.27 -10.08
N GLU A 53 2.02 -24.33 -9.36
CA GLU A 53 1.89 -25.70 -9.84
C GLU A 53 1.52 -26.64 -8.70
N MET A 54 0.45 -27.40 -8.89
CA MET A 54 0.04 -28.50 -8.01
C MET A 54 0.34 -29.82 -8.72
N GLY A 55 1.34 -30.54 -8.21
CA GLY A 55 1.75 -31.84 -8.75
C GLY A 55 0.94 -33.01 -8.21
N ASP A 56 1.53 -34.20 -8.36
CA ASP A 56 0.95 -35.46 -7.94
C ASP A 56 0.86 -35.58 -6.41
N GLU A 57 -0.13 -36.36 -5.97
CA GLU A 57 -0.42 -36.66 -4.58
C GLU A 57 -0.03 -38.09 -4.24
N PHE A 58 0.65 -38.28 -3.12
CA PHE A 58 1.09 -39.58 -2.63
C PHE A 58 0.44 -39.86 -1.28
N LEU A 59 -0.41 -40.88 -1.23
CA LEU A 59 -1.01 -41.33 0.02
C LEU A 59 -0.01 -42.16 0.82
N GLU A 60 0.19 -41.79 2.08
CA GLU A 60 1.02 -42.50 3.03
C GLU A 60 0.28 -43.75 3.55
N PRO A 61 0.80 -44.98 3.31
CA PRO A 61 0.07 -46.22 3.61
C PRO A 61 -0.25 -46.47 5.09
N THR A 62 0.47 -45.85 6.01
CA THR A 62 0.37 -46.14 7.46
C THR A 62 -0.45 -45.11 8.22
N GLU A 63 -0.23 -43.82 7.96
CA GLU A 63 -0.90 -42.72 8.66
C GLU A 63 -2.07 -42.11 7.88
N GLY A 64 -2.21 -42.45 6.58
CA GLY A 64 -3.25 -41.89 5.72
C GLY A 64 -3.04 -40.41 5.36
N ASN A 65 -1.87 -39.84 5.66
CA ASN A 65 -1.52 -38.48 5.22
C ASN A 65 -1.35 -38.43 3.70
N VAL A 66 -1.64 -37.29 3.09
CA VAL A 66 -1.38 -37.06 1.66
C VAL A 66 -0.20 -36.13 1.51
N TRP A 67 0.81 -36.55 0.74
CA TRP A 67 1.95 -35.73 0.37
C TRP A 67 1.73 -35.14 -1.02
N VAL A 68 1.75 -33.82 -1.13
CA VAL A 68 1.57 -33.11 -2.40
C VAL A 68 2.84 -32.37 -2.78
N LYS A 69 3.33 -32.60 -4.00
CA LYS A 69 4.41 -31.83 -4.59
C LYS A 69 3.86 -30.52 -5.11
N THR A 70 4.28 -29.39 -4.57
CA THR A 70 3.74 -28.08 -4.96
C THR A 70 4.87 -27.08 -5.22
N THR A 71 4.72 -26.30 -6.29
CA THR A 71 5.55 -25.12 -6.54
C THR A 71 4.71 -23.87 -6.30
N PHE A 72 5.20 -22.95 -5.49
CA PHE A 72 4.49 -21.75 -5.09
C PHE A 72 5.44 -20.57 -4.89
N ARG A 73 4.89 -19.35 -4.82
CA ARG A 73 5.66 -18.13 -4.54
C ARG A 73 5.33 -17.61 -3.15
N LEU A 74 6.36 -17.33 -2.37
CA LEU A 74 6.24 -16.69 -1.07
C LEU A 74 6.53 -15.20 -1.19
N LEU A 75 5.77 -14.38 -0.46
CA LEU A 75 6.15 -13.00 -0.19
C LEU A 75 7.20 -13.00 0.93
N VAL A 76 8.41 -12.54 0.60
CA VAL A 76 9.56 -12.58 1.49
C VAL A 76 10.07 -11.17 1.73
N PHE A 77 10.32 -10.82 2.99
CA PHE A 77 11.04 -9.62 3.38
C PHE A 77 12.55 -9.85 3.24
N ARG A 78 13.13 -9.16 2.27
CA ARG A 78 14.57 -9.07 2.00
C ARG A 78 14.85 -7.73 1.34
N PRO A 79 15.13 -6.68 2.12
CA PRO A 79 15.46 -5.38 1.56
C PRO A 79 16.79 -5.44 0.81
N ILE A 80 16.92 -4.59 -0.21
CA ILE A 80 18.13 -4.55 -1.03
C ILE A 80 19.17 -3.60 -0.41
N LEU A 81 20.44 -3.84 -0.71
CA LEU A 81 21.52 -2.92 -0.30
C LEU A 81 21.25 -1.51 -0.87
N GLY A 82 21.44 -0.50 -0.03
CA GLY A 82 21.12 0.90 -0.35
C GLY A 82 19.66 1.30 -0.16
N GLU A 83 18.75 0.36 0.12
CA GLU A 83 17.34 0.69 0.38
C GLU A 83 17.19 1.47 1.69
N VAL A 84 16.30 2.46 1.69
CA VAL A 84 15.97 3.25 2.89
C VAL A 84 14.74 2.67 3.57
N LEU A 85 14.87 2.34 4.85
CA LEU A 85 13.82 1.80 5.71
C LEU A 85 13.49 2.80 6.82
N VAL A 86 12.27 2.70 7.34
CA VAL A 86 11.83 3.49 8.49
C VAL A 86 11.41 2.53 9.58
N GLY A 87 11.97 2.71 10.78
CA GLY A 87 11.70 1.88 11.93
C GLY A 87 11.69 2.70 13.21
N LYS A 88 11.52 2.01 14.34
CA LYS A 88 11.58 2.59 15.69
C LYS A 88 12.80 2.11 16.43
N ILE A 89 13.45 2.98 17.19
CA ILE A 89 14.57 2.59 18.05
C ILE A 89 14.03 1.69 19.16
N ARG A 90 14.56 0.47 19.26
CA ARG A 90 14.19 -0.48 20.32
C ARG A 90 15.11 -0.37 21.53
N SER A 91 16.40 -0.15 21.28
CA SER A 91 17.40 -0.01 22.33
C SER A 91 18.65 0.68 21.80
N ALA A 92 19.31 1.44 22.66
CA ALA A 92 20.62 2.03 22.43
C ALA A 92 21.67 1.37 23.33
N SER A 93 22.89 1.23 22.83
CA SER A 93 24.03 0.68 23.56
C SER A 93 25.34 1.28 23.05
N PRO A 94 26.47 1.18 23.78
CA PRO A 94 27.76 1.63 23.26
C PRO A 94 28.16 0.96 21.93
N ALA A 95 27.67 -0.25 21.66
CA ALA A 95 27.95 -0.95 20.40
C ALA A 95 27.14 -0.41 19.21
N GLY A 96 26.10 0.40 19.45
CA GLY A 96 25.21 0.93 18.42
C GLY A 96 23.73 0.92 18.81
N LEU A 97 22.87 1.07 17.81
CA LEU A 97 21.41 1.08 17.94
C LEU A 97 20.78 -0.22 17.43
N LYS A 98 19.70 -0.65 18.07
CA LYS A 98 18.79 -1.67 17.52
C LYS A 98 17.49 -1.01 17.11
N VAL A 99 17.02 -1.34 15.92
CA VAL A 99 15.82 -0.78 15.30
C VAL A 99 14.82 -1.90 15.04
N SER A 100 13.55 -1.62 15.29
CA SER A 100 12.43 -2.50 14.96
C SER A 100 11.63 -1.91 13.81
N LEU A 101 11.28 -2.75 12.84
CA LEU A 101 10.31 -2.45 11.78
C LEU A 101 8.88 -2.88 12.16
N GLY A 102 8.67 -3.30 13.41
CA GLY A 102 7.41 -3.83 13.93
C GLY A 102 7.28 -5.35 13.76
N PHE A 103 7.44 -5.87 12.54
CA PHE A 103 7.42 -7.32 12.28
C PHE A 103 8.81 -7.97 12.24
N PHE A 104 9.87 -7.16 12.25
CA PHE A 104 11.26 -7.58 12.21
C PHE A 104 12.12 -6.69 13.11
N ASP A 105 12.89 -7.32 14.01
CA ASP A 105 13.58 -6.63 15.11
C ASP A 105 15.10 -6.72 15.04
N ASP A 106 15.64 -7.53 14.13
CA ASP A 106 17.08 -7.78 14.00
C ASP A 106 17.73 -6.78 13.02
N VAL A 107 17.40 -5.50 13.15
CA VAL A 107 18.04 -4.38 12.43
C VAL A 107 19.00 -3.66 13.36
N ILE A 108 20.27 -3.57 12.97
CA ILE A 108 21.35 -3.05 13.81
C ILE A 108 22.07 -1.92 13.08
N ILE A 109 22.39 -0.85 13.81
CA ILE A 109 23.25 0.24 13.35
C ILE A 109 24.47 0.24 14.27
N PRO A 110 25.59 -0.37 13.87
CA PRO A 110 26.79 -0.40 14.69
C PRO A 110 27.42 1.01 14.82
N GLU A 111 28.23 1.18 15.85
CA GLU A 111 28.77 2.50 16.23
C GLU A 111 29.54 3.21 15.12
N ASP A 112 30.20 2.47 14.24
CA ASP A 112 31.00 2.96 13.11
C ASP A 112 30.14 3.54 11.99
N LEU A 113 28.88 3.12 11.90
CA LEU A 113 27.90 3.56 10.90
C LEU A 113 26.93 4.64 11.40
N LEU A 114 27.17 5.17 12.59
CA LEU A 114 26.51 6.35 13.14
C LEU A 114 27.20 7.66 12.65
N PRO A 115 26.55 8.83 12.74
CA PRO A 115 27.11 10.09 12.25
C PRO A 115 28.37 10.50 13.04
N GLU A 116 29.31 11.23 12.43
CA GLU A 116 30.59 11.58 13.08
C GLU A 116 30.40 12.42 14.36
N ASN A 117 29.41 13.32 14.39
CA ASN A 117 29.13 14.22 15.52
C ASN A 117 28.28 13.58 16.63
N ARG A 118 28.53 12.29 16.93
CA ARG A 118 27.79 11.51 17.93
C ARG A 118 28.49 11.48 19.29
N VAL A 119 27.71 11.45 20.36
CA VAL A 119 28.19 11.26 21.73
C VAL A 119 27.27 10.25 22.41
N PHE A 120 27.82 9.22 23.05
CA PHE A 120 27.04 8.29 23.85
C PHE A 120 27.02 8.73 25.32
N ASP A 121 25.83 8.96 25.86
CA ASP A 121 25.67 9.18 27.30
C ASP A 121 25.52 7.84 28.01
N SER A 122 26.55 7.44 28.77
CA SER A 122 26.54 6.18 29.51
C SER A 122 25.64 6.19 30.75
N ASN A 123 25.25 7.36 31.26
CA ASN A 123 24.35 7.46 32.41
C ASN A 123 22.91 7.25 31.99
N GLU A 124 22.51 7.81 30.85
CA GLU A 124 21.15 7.69 30.30
C GLU A 124 21.01 6.50 29.34
N GLY A 125 22.12 6.00 28.78
CA GLY A 125 22.14 4.89 27.83
C GLY A 125 21.67 5.30 26.43
N VAL A 126 21.85 6.57 26.04
CA VAL A 126 21.29 7.18 24.83
C VAL A 126 22.41 7.72 23.93
N TRP A 127 22.20 7.63 22.62
CA TRP A 127 23.06 8.30 21.63
C TRP A 127 22.55 9.71 21.37
N ILE A 128 23.44 10.69 21.45
CA ILE A 128 23.16 12.10 21.18
C ILE A 128 23.86 12.48 19.87
N TRP A 129 23.10 12.96 18.89
CA TRP A 129 23.64 13.50 17.66
C TRP A 129 23.65 15.03 17.70
N LYS A 130 24.84 15.62 17.64
CA LYS A 130 25.04 17.06 17.69
C LYS A 130 25.07 17.63 16.27
N LEU A 131 24.07 18.45 15.93
CA LEU A 131 23.94 19.07 14.62
C LEU A 131 23.72 20.57 14.78
N ASP A 132 24.66 21.38 14.29
CA ASP A 132 24.58 22.85 14.23
C ASP A 132 24.12 23.53 15.53
N GLY A 133 24.56 23.01 16.69
CA GLY A 133 24.22 23.54 18.02
C GLY A 133 22.94 22.98 18.63
N ASN A 134 22.25 22.06 17.95
CA ASN A 134 21.13 21.29 18.50
C ASN A 134 21.59 19.86 18.84
N ASP A 135 21.12 19.37 19.98
CA ASP A 135 21.34 18.01 20.42
C ASP A 135 20.08 17.17 20.15
N PHE A 136 20.21 16.14 19.32
CA PHE A 136 19.15 15.21 18.99
C PHE A 136 19.37 13.89 19.74
N TYR A 137 18.45 13.56 20.64
CA TYR A 137 18.50 12.38 21.48
C TYR A 137 17.83 11.21 20.76
N MET A 138 18.55 10.09 20.57
CA MET A 138 18.05 8.90 19.90
C MET A 138 17.38 7.97 20.92
N ASP A 139 16.20 8.37 21.39
CA ASP A 139 15.45 7.67 22.43
C ASP A 139 14.71 6.44 21.91
N VAL A 140 14.37 5.54 22.84
CA VAL A 140 13.52 4.38 22.54
C VAL A 140 12.15 4.85 22.02
N ASP A 141 11.60 4.09 21.08
CA ASP A 141 10.35 4.34 20.36
C ASP A 141 10.36 5.52 19.36
N GLU A 142 11.47 6.27 19.25
CA GLU A 142 11.60 7.29 18.22
C GLU A 142 11.70 6.70 16.82
N THR A 143 11.11 7.41 15.84
CA THR A 143 11.10 6.98 14.45
C THR A 143 12.37 7.41 13.73
N ILE A 144 13.13 6.44 13.25
CA ILE A 144 14.42 6.62 12.60
C ILE A 144 14.38 6.10 11.17
N ARG A 145 14.96 6.88 10.25
CA ARG A 145 15.16 6.52 8.85
C ARG A 145 16.59 6.00 8.67
N VAL A 146 16.72 4.79 8.17
CA VAL A 146 17.98 4.05 8.09
C VAL A 146 18.21 3.56 6.67
N ARG A 147 19.45 3.42 6.24
CA ARG A 147 19.78 2.80 4.95
C ARG A 147 20.45 1.46 5.14
N VAL A 148 20.01 0.45 4.40
CA VAL A 148 20.59 -0.89 4.41
C VAL A 148 21.99 -0.85 3.79
N VAL A 149 22.98 -1.38 4.51
CA VAL A 149 24.38 -1.44 4.08
C VAL A 149 24.84 -2.87 3.87
N ASP A 150 24.38 -3.78 4.72
CA ASP A 150 24.76 -5.18 4.67
C ASP A 150 23.65 -6.10 5.20
N GLU A 151 23.67 -7.36 4.79
CA GLU A 151 22.78 -8.42 5.28
C GLU A 151 23.59 -9.66 5.70
N ALA A 152 23.19 -10.29 6.81
CA ALA A 152 23.86 -11.49 7.31
C ALA A 152 22.86 -12.61 7.57
N PHE A 153 23.14 -13.79 7.01
CA PHE A 153 22.42 -15.02 7.31
C PHE A 153 23.31 -15.94 8.16
N ILE A 154 22.77 -16.42 9.28
CA ILE A 154 23.47 -17.37 10.16
C ILE A 154 22.69 -18.66 10.15
N ASP A 155 23.36 -19.76 9.80
CA ASP A 155 22.75 -21.08 9.91
C ASP A 155 22.57 -21.43 11.39
N ALA A 156 21.32 -21.44 11.84
CA ALA A 156 20.93 -21.77 13.20
C ALA A 156 20.95 -23.28 13.48
N ASN A 157 21.51 -24.10 12.58
CA ASN A 157 21.75 -25.50 12.85
C ASN A 157 22.61 -25.65 14.11
N PRO A 158 22.19 -26.47 15.10
CA PRO A 158 22.92 -26.61 16.34
C PRO A 158 24.35 -27.07 16.04
N PRO A 159 25.38 -26.40 16.58
CA PRO A 159 26.75 -26.81 16.39
C PRO A 159 26.90 -28.27 16.86
N ARG A 160 27.65 -29.08 16.10
CA ARG A 160 27.93 -30.48 16.48
C ARG A 160 28.42 -30.50 17.92
N GLN A 161 27.66 -31.12 18.82
CA GLN A 161 28.00 -31.16 20.24
C GLN A 161 29.32 -31.94 20.42
N ASN A 162 30.36 -31.24 20.86
CA ASN A 162 31.53 -31.90 21.41
C ASN A 162 31.21 -32.27 22.87
N PRO A 163 31.25 -33.56 23.26
CA PRO A 163 30.82 -34.02 24.59
C PRO A 163 31.70 -33.51 25.76
N ASN A 164 32.73 -32.70 25.51
CA ASN A 164 33.65 -32.17 26.52
C ASN A 164 33.44 -30.68 26.89
N ASN A 165 32.48 -29.96 26.29
CA ASN A 165 32.22 -28.55 26.65
C ASN A 165 31.03 -28.44 27.61
N THR A 166 31.30 -28.12 28.87
CA THR A 166 30.33 -27.80 29.93
C THR A 166 30.02 -26.29 30.03
N ALA A 167 30.44 -25.48 29.06
CA ALA A 167 30.11 -24.06 29.03
C ALA A 167 28.65 -23.84 28.62
N GLU A 168 27.93 -22.98 29.36
CA GLU A 168 26.60 -22.52 28.96
C GLU A 168 26.66 -21.96 27.52
N PRO A 169 25.72 -22.36 26.63
CA PRO A 169 25.71 -21.87 25.27
C PRO A 169 25.45 -20.36 25.28
N ALA A 170 26.39 -19.59 24.74
CA ALA A 170 26.17 -18.18 24.46
C ALA A 170 24.88 -18.00 23.63
N PRO A 171 24.12 -16.91 23.80
CA PRO A 171 22.92 -16.67 23.03
C PRO A 171 23.24 -16.74 21.54
N MET A 172 22.57 -17.67 20.83
CA MET A 172 22.77 -17.82 19.40
C MET A 172 22.34 -16.53 18.69
N PRO A 173 23.16 -16.01 17.77
CA PRO A 173 22.79 -14.82 17.02
C PRO A 173 21.56 -15.10 16.14
N PRO A 174 20.78 -14.06 15.77
CA PRO A 174 19.58 -14.24 14.96
C PRO A 174 19.92 -14.85 13.60
N PRO A 175 19.03 -15.69 13.03
CA PRO A 175 19.29 -16.37 11.76
C PRO A 175 19.36 -15.41 10.56
N TYR A 176 18.79 -14.20 10.70
CA TYR A 176 18.87 -13.13 9.72
C TYR A 176 18.98 -11.80 10.45
N ALA A 177 20.03 -11.03 10.13
CA ALA A 177 20.26 -9.70 10.66
C ALA A 177 20.55 -8.72 9.53
N ILE A 178 20.08 -7.49 9.69
CA ILE A 178 20.30 -6.41 8.73
C ILE A 178 21.14 -5.33 9.38
N THR A 179 22.22 -4.94 8.71
CA THR A 179 23.09 -3.85 9.15
C THR A 179 22.74 -2.59 8.35
N CYS A 180 22.52 -1.49 9.06
CA CYS A 180 22.13 -0.21 8.48
C CYS A 180 23.08 0.92 8.89
N THR A 181 23.03 2.03 8.13
CA THR A 181 23.69 3.31 8.47
C THR A 181 22.69 4.45 8.57
N ILE A 182 23.07 5.47 9.33
CA ILE A 182 22.40 6.78 9.39
C ILE A 182 23.39 7.94 9.20
N ALA A 183 24.61 7.66 8.76
CA ALA A 183 25.69 8.67 8.67
C ALA A 183 25.50 9.66 7.50
N GLU A 184 24.67 9.33 6.52
CA GLU A 184 24.43 10.17 5.35
C GLU A 184 23.35 11.24 5.60
N GLU A 185 23.41 12.33 4.83
CA GLU A 185 22.38 13.37 4.85
C GLU A 185 21.00 12.81 4.45
N GLY A 186 19.97 13.22 5.19
CA GLY A 186 18.59 12.76 4.99
C GLY A 186 18.22 11.46 5.73
N LEU A 187 19.16 10.88 6.50
CA LEU A 187 18.98 9.71 7.37
C LEU A 187 19.12 10.07 8.86
N GLY A 188 18.60 9.23 9.74
CA GLY A 188 18.54 9.50 11.18
C GLY A 188 17.12 9.79 11.65
N LEU A 189 16.97 10.54 12.74
CA LEU A 189 15.67 10.77 13.35
C LEU A 189 14.74 11.52 12.42
N THR A 190 13.49 11.09 12.31
CA THR A 190 12.53 11.82 11.47
C THR A 190 12.28 13.23 12.03
N SER A 191 12.46 13.42 13.34
CA SER A 191 12.37 14.73 14.01
C SER A 191 13.45 15.73 13.60
N CYS A 192 14.66 15.29 13.22
CA CYS A 192 15.69 16.22 12.74
C CYS A 192 15.40 16.73 11.32
N TYR A 193 14.60 15.99 10.56
CA TYR A 193 14.06 16.40 9.25
C TYR A 193 12.60 16.85 9.31
N SER A 194 11.96 16.84 10.48
CA SER A 194 10.63 17.44 10.66
C SER A 194 10.79 18.96 10.71
N THR A 195 11.37 19.50 9.65
CA THR A 195 11.14 20.85 9.20
C THR A 195 9.78 20.95 8.47
N THR A 196 8.84 20.02 8.68
CA THR A 196 7.41 20.18 8.37
C THR A 196 6.69 21.13 9.35
N ASN A 197 7.44 22.05 9.97
CA ASN A 197 6.91 23.23 10.62
C ASN A 197 7.59 24.49 10.08
N ARG A 198 7.90 24.50 8.78
CA ARG A 198 8.11 25.75 8.05
C ARG A 198 6.72 26.37 7.86
N PRO A 199 6.48 27.62 8.27
CA PRO A 199 5.20 28.31 8.04
C PRO A 199 4.73 28.24 6.57
N TRP A 200 5.69 28.15 5.66
CA TRP A 200 5.54 28.11 4.21
C TRP A 200 5.12 26.72 3.65
N ASP A 201 5.23 25.62 4.41
CA ASP A 201 4.87 24.27 3.94
C ASP A 201 3.37 23.97 4.11
N MET A 202 2.73 24.52 5.15
CA MET A 202 1.27 24.44 5.32
C MET A 202 0.56 25.26 4.23
N ASP A 203 1.10 26.43 3.87
CA ASP A 203 0.57 27.25 2.79
C ASP A 203 0.63 26.53 1.44
N ILE A 204 1.68 25.74 1.17
CA ILE A 204 1.80 24.96 -0.07
C ILE A 204 0.83 23.78 -0.07
N ILE A 205 0.70 23.05 1.03
CA ILE A 205 -0.25 21.93 1.14
C ILE A 205 -1.68 22.45 1.03
N GLU A 206 -2.00 23.58 1.67
CA GLU A 206 -3.31 24.21 1.58
C GLU A 206 -3.58 24.75 0.16
N ALA A 207 -2.59 25.38 -0.47
CA ALA A 207 -2.70 25.83 -1.87
C ALA A 207 -2.89 24.64 -2.83
N GLN A 208 -2.14 23.55 -2.66
CA GLN A 208 -2.30 22.33 -3.47
C GLN A 208 -3.66 21.67 -3.25
N ALA A 209 -4.12 21.56 -2.01
CA ALA A 209 -5.45 21.02 -1.70
C ALA A 209 -6.57 21.88 -2.31
N GLN A 210 -6.42 23.21 -2.32
CA GLN A 210 -7.36 24.13 -2.97
C GLN A 210 -7.36 23.97 -4.48
N VAL A 211 -6.18 23.83 -5.10
CA VAL A 211 -6.01 23.56 -6.54
C VAL A 211 -6.65 22.22 -6.91
N GLU A 212 -6.42 21.16 -6.14
CA GLU A 212 -6.98 19.82 -6.38
C GLU A 212 -8.50 19.81 -6.25
N THR A 213 -9.04 20.40 -5.17
CA THR A 213 -10.49 20.49 -4.95
C THR A 213 -11.16 21.25 -6.09
N LEU A 214 -10.57 22.38 -6.52
CA LEU A 214 -11.12 23.20 -7.60
C LEU A 214 -11.02 22.48 -8.95
N ALA A 215 -9.96 21.72 -9.20
CA ALA A 215 -9.79 20.91 -10.40
C ALA A 215 -10.82 19.77 -10.47
N GLU A 216 -11.07 19.07 -9.37
CA GLU A 216 -12.09 18.02 -9.26
C GLU A 216 -13.49 18.59 -9.54
N ASP A 217 -13.80 19.75 -8.98
CA ASP A 217 -15.03 20.48 -9.19
C ASP A 217 -15.26 20.85 -10.67
N ILE A 218 -14.20 21.33 -11.35
CA ILE A 218 -14.24 21.66 -12.78
C ILE A 218 -14.48 20.41 -13.63
N LEU A 219 -13.81 19.30 -13.31
CA LEU A 219 -13.99 18.03 -14.02
C LEU A 219 -15.42 17.50 -13.86
N THR A 220 -15.98 17.61 -12.66
CA THR A 220 -17.37 17.23 -12.37
C THR A 220 -18.37 18.08 -13.14
N ASP A 221 -18.22 19.42 -13.12
CA ASP A 221 -19.08 20.32 -13.89
C ASP A 221 -18.95 20.07 -15.41
N LYS A 222 -17.75 19.75 -15.90
CA LYS A 222 -17.51 19.41 -17.32
C LYS A 222 -18.23 18.12 -17.71
N GLN A 223 -18.19 17.09 -16.87
CA GLN A 223 -18.94 15.85 -17.09
C GLN A 223 -20.45 16.11 -17.09
N LEU A 224 -20.95 16.91 -16.15
CA LEU A 224 -22.36 17.30 -16.09
C LEU A 224 -22.81 18.05 -17.35
N SER A 225 -21.99 18.95 -17.89
CA SER A 225 -22.27 19.62 -19.16
C SER A 225 -22.37 18.64 -20.33
N VAL A 226 -21.53 17.61 -20.37
CA VAL A 226 -21.57 16.57 -21.41
C VAL A 226 -22.86 15.76 -21.31
N ASP A 227 -23.26 15.39 -20.09
CA ASP A 227 -24.49 14.63 -19.84
C ASP A 227 -25.75 15.42 -20.22
N TYR A 228 -25.81 16.71 -19.87
CA TYR A 228 -26.88 17.59 -20.33
C TYR A 228 -26.89 17.79 -21.84
N ASP A 229 -25.73 17.92 -22.48
CA ASP A 229 -25.63 18.03 -23.94
C ASP A 229 -26.12 16.75 -24.64
N LYS A 230 -25.83 15.57 -24.07
CA LYS A 230 -26.33 14.28 -24.56
C LYS A 230 -27.85 14.20 -24.46
N ARG A 231 -28.42 14.50 -23.28
CA ARG A 231 -29.88 14.50 -23.07
C ARG A 231 -30.59 15.52 -23.96
N ARG A 232 -30.00 16.70 -24.16
CA ARG A 232 -30.50 17.70 -25.12
C ARG A 232 -30.54 17.16 -26.54
N ASN A 233 -29.51 16.43 -26.97
CA ASN A 233 -29.48 15.82 -28.30
C ASN A 233 -30.55 14.72 -28.45
N GLU A 234 -30.75 13.90 -27.42
CA GLU A 234 -31.83 12.90 -27.37
C GLU A 234 -33.21 13.56 -27.48
N ASN A 235 -33.46 14.64 -26.75
CA ASN A 235 -34.71 15.42 -26.86
C ASN A 235 -34.92 15.97 -28.29
N ARG A 236 -33.87 16.47 -28.94
CA ARG A 236 -33.94 16.92 -30.35
C ARG A 236 -34.30 15.78 -31.29
N GLN A 237 -33.76 14.59 -31.08
CA GLN A 237 -34.10 13.40 -31.88
C GLN A 237 -35.54 12.96 -31.62
N ALA A 238 -35.98 12.96 -30.36
CA ALA A 238 -37.34 12.63 -29.96
C ALA A 238 -38.35 13.58 -30.61
N ILE A 239 -38.12 14.89 -30.56
CA ILE A 239 -38.99 15.89 -31.22
C ILE A 239 -39.03 15.68 -32.73
N ARG A 240 -37.89 15.38 -33.38
CA ARG A 240 -37.85 15.07 -34.82
C ARG A 240 -38.66 13.82 -35.17
N ALA A 241 -38.56 12.77 -34.35
CA ALA A 241 -39.33 11.54 -34.54
C ALA A 241 -40.83 11.79 -34.34
N LEU A 242 -41.20 12.52 -33.29
CA LEU A 242 -42.58 12.92 -33.01
C LEU A 242 -43.15 13.83 -34.09
N LYS A 243 -42.35 14.64 -34.81
CA LYS A 243 -42.86 15.50 -35.89
C LYS A 243 -43.10 14.75 -37.22
N LYS A 244 -42.68 13.48 -37.36
CA LYS A 244 -42.93 12.68 -38.57
C LYS A 244 -44.43 12.40 -38.78
N PRO A 245 -44.92 12.36 -40.04
CA PRO A 245 -46.32 12.11 -40.36
C PRO A 245 -46.77 10.67 -40.00
N ASP A 246 -45.86 9.70 -40.06
CA ASP A 246 -46.13 8.29 -39.75
C ASP A 246 -46.28 8.00 -38.25
N PHE A 247 -45.96 8.96 -37.39
CA PHE A 247 -46.08 8.80 -35.95
C PHE A 247 -47.55 8.97 -35.51
N GLY A 248 -48.09 7.95 -34.83
CA GLY A 248 -49.49 7.85 -34.40
C GLY A 248 -50.02 9.05 -33.59
N LYS A 249 -51.34 9.10 -33.39
CA LYS A 249 -52.02 10.26 -32.76
C LYS A 249 -51.67 10.45 -31.26
N LYS A 250 -51.16 9.41 -30.61
CA LYS A 250 -50.74 9.40 -29.19
C LYS A 250 -49.28 8.97 -29.07
N ALA A 251 -48.59 9.50 -28.07
CA ALA A 251 -47.22 9.13 -27.70
C ALA A 251 -47.22 8.68 -26.23
N THR A 252 -46.60 7.54 -25.95
CA THR A 252 -46.37 7.05 -24.58
C THR A 252 -45.07 7.62 -24.06
N LEU A 253 -45.14 8.44 -23.00
CA LEU A 253 -43.99 9.02 -22.34
C LEU A 253 -43.62 8.20 -21.10
N ASN A 254 -42.34 7.90 -20.92
CA ASN A 254 -41.82 7.29 -19.70
C ASN A 254 -41.39 8.39 -18.71
N MET A 255 -41.93 8.37 -17.50
CA MET A 255 -41.64 9.32 -16.43
C MET A 255 -41.11 8.57 -15.18
N GLY A 256 -39.99 7.84 -15.35
CA GLY A 256 -39.38 7.05 -14.28
C GLY A 256 -40.06 5.69 -14.12
N GLU A 257 -40.96 5.56 -13.14
CA GLU A 257 -41.62 4.28 -12.80
C GLU A 257 -42.98 4.08 -13.48
N PHE A 258 -43.50 5.10 -14.17
CA PHE A 258 -44.81 5.04 -14.83
C PHE A 258 -44.80 5.58 -16.26
N PHE A 259 -45.72 5.05 -17.07
CA PHE A 259 -45.92 5.41 -18.47
C PHE A 259 -47.23 6.17 -18.65
N ILE A 260 -47.22 7.28 -19.39
CA ILE A 260 -48.41 8.10 -19.65
C ILE A 260 -48.61 8.26 -21.14
N ASP A 261 -49.80 7.90 -21.63
CA ASP A 261 -50.21 8.17 -23.00
C ASP A 261 -50.74 9.60 -23.14
N LEU A 262 -50.05 10.41 -23.94
CA LEU A 262 -50.44 11.78 -24.21
C LEU A 262 -50.73 12.01 -25.69
N PRO A 263 -51.61 12.97 -26.05
CA PRO A 263 -51.71 13.45 -27.41
C PRO A 263 -50.36 13.96 -27.91
N LYS A 264 -50.05 13.69 -29.18
CA LYS A 264 -48.81 14.08 -29.86
C LYS A 264 -48.42 15.55 -29.63
N THR A 265 -49.40 16.46 -29.68
CA THR A 265 -49.18 17.90 -29.47
C THR A 265 -48.76 18.25 -28.05
N LYS A 266 -49.28 17.54 -27.04
CA LYS A 266 -48.94 17.77 -25.62
C LYS A 266 -47.58 17.16 -25.28
N ALA A 267 -47.26 16.00 -25.82
CA ALA A 267 -45.94 15.37 -25.65
C ALA A 267 -44.81 16.24 -26.23
N ILE A 268 -44.99 16.83 -27.42
CA ILE A 268 -44.00 17.74 -28.02
C ILE A 268 -43.74 18.95 -27.13
N LYS A 269 -44.79 19.58 -26.57
CA LYS A 269 -44.64 20.75 -25.70
C LYS A 269 -43.81 20.44 -24.44
N ILE A 270 -44.05 19.29 -23.81
CA ILE A 270 -43.31 18.87 -22.61
C ILE A 270 -41.82 18.68 -22.93
N VAL A 271 -41.49 18.01 -24.04
CA VAL A 271 -40.08 17.82 -24.44
C VAL A 271 -39.43 19.15 -24.88
N GLU A 272 -40.19 20.06 -25.48
CA GLU A 272 -39.71 21.41 -25.83
C GLU A 272 -39.46 22.29 -24.57
N GLU A 273 -40.24 22.12 -23.50
CA GLU A 273 -40.01 22.75 -22.19
C GLU A 273 -38.75 22.18 -21.51
N ASP A 274 -38.62 20.85 -21.40
CA ASP A 274 -37.41 20.18 -20.86
C ASP A 274 -36.15 20.58 -21.66
N GLN A 275 -36.27 20.74 -22.98
CA GLN A 275 -35.15 21.21 -23.81
C GLN A 275 -34.71 22.65 -23.45
N LYS A 276 -35.64 23.56 -23.12
CA LYS A 276 -35.31 24.92 -22.68
C LYS A 276 -34.66 24.93 -21.30
N GLU A 277 -35.14 24.09 -20.39
CA GLU A 277 -34.55 23.93 -19.07
C GLU A 277 -33.12 23.39 -19.15
N LEU A 278 -32.88 22.38 -19.98
CA LEU A 278 -31.54 21.84 -20.24
C LEU A 278 -30.61 22.90 -20.86
N GLU A 279 -31.11 23.72 -21.79
CA GLU A 279 -30.31 24.78 -22.40
C GLU A 279 -29.88 25.84 -21.37
N LYS A 280 -30.80 26.22 -20.47
CA LYS A 280 -30.47 27.08 -19.33
C LYS A 280 -29.43 26.44 -18.42
N ALA A 281 -29.64 25.17 -18.03
CA ALA A 281 -28.71 24.44 -17.16
C ALA A 281 -27.31 24.29 -17.77
N ILE A 282 -27.20 24.04 -19.09
CA ILE A 282 -25.91 23.97 -19.80
C ILE A 282 -25.19 25.32 -19.75
N ASN A 283 -25.90 26.42 -19.97
CA ASN A 283 -25.29 27.74 -19.90
C ASN A 283 -24.82 28.08 -18.48
N ASP A 284 -25.64 27.77 -17.47
CA ASP A 284 -25.28 27.95 -16.07
C ASP A 284 -24.01 27.15 -15.70
N VAL A 285 -23.93 25.88 -16.12
CA VAL A 285 -22.75 25.02 -15.89
C VAL A 285 -21.51 25.60 -16.60
N ARG A 286 -21.65 26.07 -17.84
CA ARG A 286 -20.53 26.67 -18.59
C ARG A 286 -19.99 27.93 -17.93
N ASP A 287 -20.87 28.75 -17.37
CA ASP A 287 -20.45 29.97 -16.67
C ASP A 287 -19.78 29.63 -15.33
N ARG A 288 -20.25 28.62 -14.60
CA ARG A 288 -19.54 28.08 -13.41
C ARG A 288 -18.14 27.56 -13.76
N ILE A 289 -18.00 26.78 -14.84
CA ILE A 289 -16.70 26.27 -15.30
C ILE A 289 -15.74 27.42 -15.60
N LYS A 290 -16.20 28.47 -16.31
CA LYS A 290 -15.36 29.65 -16.60
C LYS A 290 -14.90 30.33 -15.31
N GLU A 291 -15.81 30.55 -14.36
CA GLU A 291 -15.48 31.20 -13.09
C GLU A 291 -14.46 30.37 -12.29
N LYS A 292 -14.67 29.06 -12.18
CA LYS A 292 -13.76 28.15 -11.48
C LYS A 292 -12.40 28.04 -12.18
N THR A 293 -12.37 28.00 -13.51
CA THR A 293 -11.12 27.97 -14.29
C THR A 293 -10.33 29.26 -14.12
N GLN A 294 -11.00 30.41 -14.05
CA GLN A 294 -10.34 31.69 -13.77
C GLN A 294 -9.77 31.74 -12.35
N LYS A 295 -10.49 31.19 -11.36
CA LYS A 295 -9.98 31.04 -9.99
C LYS A 295 -8.76 30.14 -9.95
N LEU A 296 -8.77 29.02 -10.67
CA LEU A 296 -7.64 28.10 -10.78
C LEU A 296 -6.41 28.79 -11.37
N TYR A 297 -6.58 29.55 -12.45
CA TYR A 297 -5.48 30.32 -13.06
C TYR A 297 -4.89 31.41 -12.14
N ASN A 298 -5.69 31.93 -11.20
CA ASN A 298 -5.21 32.93 -10.24
C ASN A 298 -4.52 32.29 -9.02
N LEU A 299 -4.62 30.97 -8.85
CA LEU A 299 -3.98 30.19 -7.78
C LEU A 299 -2.64 29.58 -8.24
N GLU A 300 -2.40 29.47 -9.55
CA GLU A 300 -1.10 29.15 -10.16
C GLU A 300 -0.20 30.38 -10.29
#